data_AF-A0A354RDF2-F1
#
_entry.id   AF-A0A354RDF2-F1
#
_cell.length_a   1.000
_cell.length_b   1.000
_cell.length_c   1.000
_cell.angle_alpha   90.00
_cell.angle_beta   90.00
_cell.angle_gamma   90.00
#
_symmetry.space_group_name_H-M   'P 1'
#
loop_
_entity.id
_entity.type
_entity.pdbx_description
1 polymer ?
#
loop_
_entity_poly.entity_id
_entity_poly.type
_entity_poly.pdbx_seq_one_letter_code
_entity_poly.pdbx_strand_id
1 'polypeptide(L)'
;MSEKKNNNQDSDSMSDEKMVELHTRLNREKHPPTQGFLIAPLVFVFVFGCLIFVCSIQLAHSTNQFQLHPPKEIVELTEEEREALRLERKVDSGKKVFAVRCASCHQANGLGIAGQYPPLAGSKWVTSDPGLITNIILKGLKG
;
A
#
# COMPACT_ATOMS: atom_id res chain seq x y z
N MET A 1 -10.18 -40.20 -90.28
CA MET A 1 -9.52 -38.96 -89.83
C MET A 1 -9.84 -38.81 -88.35
N SER A 2 -8.78 -38.83 -87.53
CA SER A 2 -8.64 -38.33 -86.16
C SER A 2 -9.66 -38.77 -85.10
N GLU A 3 -9.27 -39.61 -84.14
CA GLU A 3 -8.58 -39.20 -82.87
C GLU A 3 -9.57 -38.48 -81.93
N LYS A 4 -9.67 -38.74 -80.63
CA LYS A 4 -8.66 -39.21 -79.67
C LYS A 4 -9.32 -39.42 -78.30
N LYS A 5 -8.81 -40.43 -77.60
CA LYS A 5 -8.39 -40.43 -76.18
C LYS A 5 -9.42 -40.28 -75.04
N ASN A 6 -9.53 -41.40 -74.32
CA ASN A 6 -9.31 -41.49 -72.87
C ASN A 6 -8.34 -40.43 -72.30
N ASN A 7 -8.73 -39.82 -71.19
CA ASN A 7 -7.94 -39.66 -69.94
C ASN A 7 -8.78 -38.75 -69.02
N ASN A 8 -9.32 -39.20 -67.89
CA ASN A 8 -8.62 -39.54 -66.65
C ASN A 8 -7.69 -38.41 -66.19
N GLN A 9 -8.19 -37.55 -65.27
CA GLN A 9 -7.38 -36.92 -64.21
C GLN A 9 -8.26 -36.07 -63.27
N ASP A 10 -8.45 -36.61 -62.06
CA ASP A 10 -8.27 -35.95 -60.76
C ASP A 10 -8.50 -34.44 -60.66
N SER A 11 -9.55 -34.07 -59.93
CA SER A 11 -9.46 -33.24 -58.72
C SER A 11 -10.79 -33.43 -58.00
N ASP A 12 -10.89 -34.07 -56.84
CA ASP A 12 -10.49 -33.56 -55.52
C ASP A 12 -10.38 -32.03 -55.38
N SER A 13 -11.18 -31.29 -56.16
CA SER A 13 -11.48 -29.90 -55.86
C SER A 13 -12.94 -29.86 -55.39
N MET A 14 -13.14 -29.63 -54.10
CA MET A 14 -14.44 -29.14 -53.62
C MET A 14 -14.73 -27.87 -54.42
N SER A 15 -15.70 -27.91 -55.34
CA SER A 15 -16.17 -26.69 -56.00
C SER A 15 -16.69 -25.72 -54.93
N ASP A 16 -16.46 -24.42 -55.08
CA ASP A 16 -16.86 -23.43 -54.08
C ASP A 16 -18.35 -23.55 -53.72
N GLU A 17 -19.21 -23.78 -54.72
CA GLU A 17 -20.63 -24.13 -54.51
C GLU A 17 -20.85 -25.32 -53.57
N LYS A 18 -20.08 -26.41 -53.73
CA LYS A 18 -20.18 -27.60 -52.86
C LYS A 18 -19.64 -27.34 -51.47
N MET A 19 -18.60 -26.51 -51.32
CA MET A 19 -18.10 -26.11 -50.01
C MET A 19 -19.13 -25.25 -49.27
N VAL A 20 -19.76 -24.29 -49.95
CA VAL A 20 -20.84 -23.47 -49.39
C VAL A 20 -22.03 -24.35 -49.02
N GLU A 21 -22.44 -25.28 -49.88
CA GLU A 21 -23.55 -26.18 -49.58
C GLU A 21 -23.24 -27.12 -48.40
N LEU A 22 -22.01 -27.63 -48.30
CA LEU A 22 -21.56 -28.43 -47.16
C LEU A 22 -21.52 -27.62 -45.85
N HIS A 23 -21.04 -26.37 -45.88
CA HIS A 23 -21.08 -25.49 -44.70
C HIS A 23 -22.52 -25.17 -44.29
N THR A 24 -23.40 -24.89 -45.24
CA THR A 24 -24.82 -24.62 -44.96
C THR A 24 -25.49 -25.86 -44.34
N ARG A 25 -25.16 -27.06 -44.85
CA ARG A 25 -25.66 -28.34 -44.32
C ARG A 25 -25.15 -28.62 -42.91
N LEU A 26 -23.84 -28.52 -42.67
CA LEU A 26 -23.23 -28.77 -41.36
C LEU A 26 -23.65 -27.76 -40.29
N ASN A 27 -23.93 -26.51 -40.68
CA ASN A 27 -24.43 -25.50 -39.75
C ASN A 27 -25.91 -25.71 -39.41
N ARG A 28 -26.69 -26.27 -40.33
CA ARG A 28 -28.11 -26.64 -40.10
C ARG A 28 -28.23 -27.91 -39.26
N GLU A 29 -27.39 -28.89 -39.51
CA GLU A 29 -27.36 -30.18 -38.82
C GLU A 29 -26.29 -30.15 -37.72
N LYS A 30 -26.60 -29.47 -36.61
CA LYS A 30 -25.76 -29.52 -35.41
C LYS A 30 -25.90 -30.91 -34.79
N HIS A 31 -24.77 -31.54 -34.51
CA HIS A 31 -24.73 -32.80 -33.77
C HIS A 31 -25.57 -32.68 -32.49
N PRO A 32 -26.37 -33.71 -32.14
CA PRO A 32 -27.16 -33.67 -30.92
C PRO A 32 -26.21 -33.49 -29.72
N PRO A 33 -26.60 -32.69 -28.71
CA PRO A 33 -25.76 -32.49 -27.53
C PRO A 33 -25.46 -33.86 -26.92
N THR A 34 -24.18 -34.14 -26.68
CA THR A 34 -23.74 -35.36 -26.00
C THR A 34 -24.42 -35.41 -24.63
N GLN A 35 -25.14 -36.51 -24.37
CA GLN A 35 -25.86 -36.69 -23.10
C GLN A 35 -24.86 -36.59 -21.94
N GLY A 36 -25.10 -35.66 -21.02
CA GLY A 36 -24.23 -35.41 -19.86
C GLY A 36 -23.19 -34.29 -20.01
N PHE A 37 -23.11 -33.60 -21.15
CA PHE A 37 -22.15 -32.50 -21.36
C PHE A 37 -22.28 -31.35 -20.34
N LEU A 38 -23.48 -31.08 -19.82
CA LEU A 38 -23.68 -30.01 -18.83
C LEU A 38 -23.27 -30.38 -17.40
N ILE A 39 -23.11 -31.68 -17.08
CA ILE A 39 -22.83 -32.14 -15.71
C ILE A 39 -21.36 -31.91 -15.36
N ALA A 40 -20.44 -32.26 -16.27
CA ALA A 40 -19.00 -32.05 -16.07
C ALA A 40 -18.63 -30.58 -15.75
N PRO A 41 -19.02 -29.56 -16.54
CA PRO A 41 -18.70 -28.17 -16.24
C PRO A 41 -19.39 -27.65 -14.97
N LEU A 42 -20.58 -28.14 -14.63
CA LEU A 42 -21.28 -27.75 -13.39
C LEU A 42 -20.57 -28.30 -12.15
N VAL A 43 -20.09 -29.54 -12.19
CA VAL A 43 -19.25 -30.11 -11.13
C VAL A 43 -17.95 -29.34 -10.99
N PHE A 44 -17.28 -28.99 -12.10
CA PHE A 44 -16.07 -28.17 -12.05
C PHE A 44 -16.34 -26.80 -11.40
N VAL A 45 -17.40 -26.10 -11.79
CA VAL A 45 -17.77 -24.81 -11.19
C VAL A 45 -18.02 -24.95 -9.69
N PHE A 46 -18.72 -26.01 -9.26
CA PHE A 46 -19.00 -26.23 -7.85
C PHE A 46 -17.72 -26.55 -7.05
N VAL A 47 -16.86 -27.42 -7.57
CA VAL A 47 -15.58 -27.79 -6.94
C VAL A 47 -14.66 -26.57 -6.83
N PHE A 48 -14.46 -25.83 -7.91
CA PHE A 48 -13.63 -24.62 -7.89
C PHE A 48 -14.24 -23.54 -6.99
N GLY A 49 -15.56 -23.39 -6.97
CA GLY A 49 -16.26 -22.47 -6.06
C GLY A 49 -16.03 -22.82 -4.59
N CYS A 50 -16.15 -24.10 -4.21
CA CYS A 50 -15.86 -24.57 -2.86
C CYS A 50 -14.39 -24.36 -2.48
N LEU A 51 -13.45 -24.65 -3.38
CA LEU A 51 -12.02 -24.46 -3.12
C LEU A 51 -11.68 -22.99 -2.90
N ILE A 52 -12.21 -22.08 -3.72
CA ILE A 52 -12.01 -20.63 -3.54
C ILE A 52 -12.58 -20.17 -2.21
N PHE A 53 -13.81 -20.58 -1.86
CA PHE A 53 -14.46 -20.20 -0.61
C PHE A 53 -13.67 -20.67 0.63
N VAL A 54 -13.22 -21.92 0.64
CA VAL A 54 -12.40 -22.47 1.75
C VAL A 54 -11.05 -21.77 1.82
N CYS A 55 -10.38 -21.55 0.69
CA CYS A 55 -9.12 -20.81 0.65
C CYS A 55 -9.28 -19.37 1.16
N SER A 56 -10.36 -18.67 0.80
CA SER A 56 -10.64 -17.31 1.29
C SER A 56 -10.86 -17.27 2.81
N ILE A 57 -11.61 -18.23 3.37
CA ILE A 57 -11.80 -18.33 4.82
C ILE A 57 -10.47 -18.65 5.52
N GLN A 58 -9.71 -19.61 4.99
CA GLN A 58 -8.43 -20.01 5.56
C GLN A 58 -7.41 -18.88 5.49
N LEU A 59 -7.40 -18.14 4.38
CA LEU A 59 -6.58 -16.94 4.23
C LEU A 59 -7.02 -15.90 5.25
N ALA A 60 -8.30 -15.56 5.35
CA ALA A 60 -8.78 -14.62 6.37
C ALA A 60 -8.38 -15.05 7.78
N HIS A 61 -8.54 -16.32 8.15
CA HIS A 61 -8.16 -16.83 9.47
C HIS A 61 -6.63 -16.81 9.72
N SER A 62 -5.82 -17.10 8.70
CA SER A 62 -4.36 -17.11 8.81
C SER A 62 -3.71 -15.72 8.67
N THR A 63 -4.30 -14.83 7.87
CA THR A 63 -3.82 -13.47 7.61
C THR A 63 -4.48 -12.41 8.49
N ASN A 64 -5.39 -12.79 9.38
CA ASN A 64 -5.97 -11.92 10.43
C ASN A 64 -4.91 -11.34 11.40
N GLN A 65 -3.63 -11.68 11.21
CA GLN A 65 -2.49 -11.12 11.94
C GLN A 65 -1.61 -10.18 11.11
N PHE A 66 -2.05 -9.65 9.95
CA PHE A 66 -1.30 -8.61 9.25
C PHE A 66 -1.38 -7.27 10.02
N GLN A 67 -0.73 -7.20 11.18
CA GLN A 67 -0.62 -5.99 11.97
C GLN A 67 0.56 -5.16 11.45
N LEU A 68 0.25 -4.05 10.76
CA LEU A 68 1.25 -3.05 10.36
C LEU A 68 1.97 -2.40 11.56
N HIS A 69 1.43 -2.59 12.77
CA HIS A 69 2.01 -2.15 14.03
C HIS A 69 1.91 -3.28 15.06
N PRO A 70 2.98 -3.61 15.80
CA PRO A 70 2.91 -4.61 16.86
C PRO A 70 1.79 -4.26 17.84
N PRO A 71 1.10 -5.25 18.44
CA PRO A 71 0.10 -4.98 19.46
C PRO A 71 0.79 -4.19 20.57
N LYS A 72 0.49 -2.90 20.64
CA LYS A 72 1.01 -2.05 21.69
C LYS A 72 0.22 -2.41 22.93
N GLU A 73 0.83 -3.19 23.80
CA GLU A 73 0.34 -3.40 25.16
C GLU A 73 0.05 -2.01 25.73
N ILE A 74 -1.23 -1.77 26.02
CA ILE A 74 -1.67 -0.53 26.64
C ILE A 74 -1.19 -0.56 28.08
N VAL A 75 0.08 -0.21 28.28
CA VAL A 75 0.57 0.11 29.62
C VAL A 75 -0.29 1.29 30.08
N GLU A 76 -1.20 1.02 31.02
CA GLU A 76 -2.00 2.02 31.71
C GLU A 76 -1.06 2.83 32.59
N LEU A 77 -0.36 3.78 31.95
CA LEU A 77 0.43 4.77 32.64
C LEU A 77 -0.52 5.62 33.49
N THR A 78 -0.13 5.87 34.73
CA THR A 78 -0.74 6.91 35.53
C THR A 78 -0.58 8.25 34.82
N GLU A 79 -1.47 9.21 35.10
CA GLU A 79 -1.39 10.53 34.48
C GLU A 79 -0.08 11.26 34.82
N GLU A 80 0.48 10.98 36.00
CA GLU A 80 1.79 11.50 36.41
C GLU A 80 2.94 10.94 35.56
N GLU A 81 2.96 9.63 35.33
CA GLU A 81 3.96 9.00 34.46
C GLU A 81 3.84 9.48 33.01
N ARG A 82 2.60 9.66 32.52
CA ARG A 82 2.34 10.20 31.19
C ARG A 82 2.89 11.61 31.04
N GLU A 83 2.69 12.48 32.03
CA GLU A 83 3.19 13.86 31.98
C GLU A 83 4.71 13.92 32.13
N ALA A 84 5.31 13.08 32.98
CA ALA A 84 6.76 12.95 33.10
C ALA A 84 7.41 12.56 31.77
N LEU A 85 6.88 11.54 31.09
CA LEU A 85 7.35 11.11 29.76
C LEU A 85 7.15 12.19 28.69
N ARG A 86 6.07 12.98 28.80
CA ARG A 86 5.82 14.11 27.89
C ARG A 86 6.83 15.22 28.11
N LEU A 87 7.16 15.53 29.37
CA LEU A 87 8.15 16.53 29.73
C LEU A 87 9.55 16.10 29.27
N GLU A 88 9.96 14.87 29.54
CA GLU A 88 11.25 14.32 29.10
C GLU A 88 11.42 14.45 27.58
N ARG A 89 10.41 14.03 26.82
CA ARG A 89 10.41 14.16 25.35
C ARG A 89 10.55 15.60 24.89
N LYS A 90 9.87 16.55 25.55
CA LYS A 90 9.98 17.98 25.24
C LYS A 90 11.37 18.52 25.55
N VAL A 91 11.97 18.12 26.67
CA VAL A 91 13.33 18.51 27.06
C VAL A 91 14.35 17.97 26.05
N ASP A 92 14.23 16.71 25.65
CA ASP A 92 15.12 16.10 24.64
C ASP A 92 15.00 16.75 23.27
N SER A 93 13.77 17.05 22.85
CA SER A 93 13.52 17.79 21.62
C SER A 93 14.11 19.20 21.71
N GLY A 94 13.87 19.91 22.82
CA GLY A 94 14.40 21.24 23.09
C GLY A 94 15.92 21.27 23.10
N LYS A 95 16.58 20.27 23.70
CA LYS A 95 18.04 20.13 23.73
C LYS A 95 18.64 20.05 22.33
N LYS A 96 18.02 19.27 21.43
CA LYS A 96 18.45 19.15 20.02
C LYS A 96 18.32 20.49 19.30
N VAL A 97 17.19 21.18 19.49
CA VAL A 97 16.97 22.51 18.88
C VAL A 97 17.99 23.52 19.41
N PHE A 98 18.22 23.54 20.73
CA PHE A 98 19.17 24.42 21.38
C PHE A 98 20.58 24.24 20.82
N ALA A 99 21.05 23.00 20.71
CA ALA A 99 22.38 22.68 20.20
C ALA A 99 22.58 23.18 18.76
N VAL A 100 21.55 23.09 17.91
CA VAL A 100 21.65 23.45 16.48
C VAL A 100 21.42 24.94 16.23
N ARG A 101 20.57 25.61 17.02
CA ARG A 101 20.09 26.97 16.72
C ARG A 101 20.53 28.04 17.71
N CYS A 102 20.74 27.68 18.97
CA CYS A 102 20.92 28.65 20.05
C CYS A 102 22.36 28.63 20.60
N ALA A 103 22.98 27.45 20.66
CA ALA A 103 24.29 27.23 21.26
C ALA A 103 25.44 27.95 20.54
N SER A 104 25.27 28.29 19.25
CA SER A 104 26.26 29.06 18.48
C SER A 104 26.54 30.43 19.10
N CYS A 105 25.52 31.08 19.67
CA CYS A 105 25.63 32.39 20.31
C CYS A 105 25.62 32.28 21.83
N HIS A 106 24.69 31.50 22.39
CA HIS A 106 24.50 31.37 23.84
C HIS A 106 25.41 30.33 24.50
N GLN A 107 26.31 29.71 23.73
CA GLN A 107 27.21 28.64 24.17
C GLN A 107 26.46 27.35 24.57
N ALA A 108 27.19 26.23 24.61
CA ALA A 108 26.62 24.92 24.98
C ALA A 108 26.10 24.88 26.42
N ASN A 109 26.69 25.68 27.32
CA ASN A 109 26.27 25.81 28.72
C ASN A 109 25.21 26.92 28.95
N GLY A 110 24.81 27.64 27.90
CA GLY A 110 23.82 28.71 28.02
C GLY A 110 24.31 29.97 28.73
N LEU A 111 25.62 30.15 28.98
CA LEU A 111 26.16 31.36 29.62
C LEU A 111 26.35 32.53 28.65
N GLY A 112 26.34 32.29 27.34
CA GLY A 112 26.61 33.31 26.34
C GLY A 112 28.01 33.89 26.43
N ILE A 113 28.17 35.10 25.91
CA ILE A 113 29.42 35.87 25.92
C ILE A 113 29.11 37.25 26.48
N ALA A 114 29.72 37.60 27.61
CA ALA A 114 29.49 38.87 28.28
C ALA A 114 29.67 40.06 27.32
N GLY A 115 28.71 40.98 27.30
CA GLY A 115 28.72 42.15 26.42
C GLY A 115 28.24 41.92 24.98
N GLN A 116 28.05 40.67 24.54
CA GLN A 116 27.61 40.35 23.17
C GLN A 116 26.36 39.47 23.11
N TYR A 117 26.32 38.38 23.89
CA TYR A 117 25.21 37.45 23.94
C TYR A 117 24.83 37.17 25.40
N PRO A 118 23.61 37.47 25.84
CA PRO A 118 23.23 37.34 27.25
C PRO A 118 23.17 35.87 27.69
N PRO A 119 23.37 35.59 28.98
CA PRO A 119 23.17 34.25 29.53
C PRO A 119 21.68 33.87 29.50
N LEU A 120 21.42 32.60 29.17
CA LEU A 120 20.13 31.94 29.31
C LEU A 120 20.08 31.09 30.59
N ALA A 121 21.20 30.49 30.97
CA ALA A 121 21.33 29.73 32.21
C ALA A 121 21.11 30.66 33.41
N GLY A 122 20.13 30.31 34.27
CA GLY A 122 19.77 31.10 35.44
C GLY A 122 19.15 32.47 35.14
N SER A 123 18.85 32.78 33.88
CA SER A 123 18.30 34.09 33.50
C SER A 123 16.83 34.21 33.87
N LYS A 124 16.47 35.31 34.55
CA LYS A 124 15.08 35.64 34.88
C LYS A 124 14.18 35.73 33.64
N TRP A 125 14.74 36.07 32.48
CA TRP A 125 14.01 36.13 31.20
C TRP A 125 13.53 34.76 30.73
N VAL A 126 14.23 33.69 31.12
CA VAL A 126 13.89 32.30 30.75
C VAL A 126 13.04 31.65 31.84
N THR A 127 13.31 31.94 33.12
CA THR A 127 12.66 31.27 34.26
C THR A 127 11.37 31.92 34.76
N SER A 128 11.00 33.12 34.27
CA SER A 128 9.82 33.85 34.75
C SER A 128 8.53 33.44 34.02
N ASP A 129 8.24 34.08 32.90
CA ASP A 129 7.05 33.84 32.10
C ASP A 129 7.42 33.11 30.78
N PRO A 130 6.87 31.91 30.53
CA PRO A 130 7.04 31.22 29.24
C PRO A 130 6.58 32.05 28.03
N GLY A 131 5.59 32.93 28.21
CA GLY A 131 5.09 33.81 27.16
C GLY A 131 6.15 34.82 26.70
N LEU A 132 6.95 35.36 27.62
CA LEU A 132 8.04 36.29 27.34
C LEU A 132 9.08 35.69 26.39
N ILE A 133 9.66 34.53 26.76
CA ILE A 133 10.70 33.89 25.94
C ILE A 133 10.16 33.44 24.58
N THR A 134 8.90 32.99 24.54
CA THR A 134 8.24 32.62 23.29
C THR A 134 8.10 33.84 22.36
N ASN A 135 7.68 35.00 22.89
CA ASN A 135 7.61 36.23 22.11
C ASN A 135 8.98 36.69 21.62
N ILE A 136 10.03 36.58 22.45
CA ILE A 136 11.40 36.92 22.05
C ILE A 136 11.88 36.04 20.89
N ILE A 137 11.60 34.73 20.92
CA ILE A 137 11.97 33.81 19.85
C ILE A 137 11.22 34.15 18.55
N LEU A 138 9.93 34.46 18.66
CA LEU A 138 9.08 34.70 17.48
C LEU A 138 9.26 36.09 16.85
N LYS A 139 9.49 37.12 17.68
CA LYS A 139 9.52 38.53 17.24
C LYS A 139 10.94 39.11 17.23
N GLY A 140 11.90 38.39 17.79
CA GLY A 140 13.22 38.92 18.10
C GLY A 140 13.19 39.85 19.30
N LEU A 141 14.39 40.18 19.79
CA LEU A 141 14.62 41.19 20.81
C LEU A 141 15.66 42.17 20.28
N LYS A 142 15.36 43.47 20.30
CA LYS A 142 16.27 44.54 19.87
C LYS A 142 16.46 45.50 21.04
N GLY A 143 17.72 45.79 21.36
CA GLY A 143 18.16 46.72 22.40
C GLY A 143 19.55 47.23 22.07
#